data_AF-A0AAD6ZLD7-F1
#
_entry.id   AF-A0AAD6ZLD7-F1
#
_cell.length_a   1.000
_cell.length_b   1.000
_cell.length_c   1.000
_cell.angle_alpha   90.00
_cell.angle_beta   90.00
_cell.angle_gamma   90.00
#
_symmetry.space_group_name_H-M   'P 1'
#
loop_
_entity.id
_entity.type
_entity.pdbx_description
1 polymer ?
#
loop_
_entity_poly.entity_id
_entity_poly.type
_entity_poly.pdbx_seq_one_letter_code
_entity_poly.pdbx_strand_id
1 'polypeptide(L)'
;VKFIQQPDFTPQDQLQRIFTADAAREEGSPTHKLDMLYTQVLEQTHPCNRETIQMIIGSIVLLQTQLPALDLARLLALDPKKLRKCLLRLHSVILVPDDNIKGIRLFHPSFCNFLSSPTRCLMSEFTVHVKEQHSLLEKHYLDIMIQTLEQDMC
;
A
#
# COMPACT_ATOMS: atom_id res chain seq x y z
N VAL A 1 37.49 9.52 2.49
CA VAL A 1 37.10 9.72 1.07
C VAL A 1 37.81 10.98 0.59
N LYS A 2 38.79 10.86 -0.32
CA LYS A 2 39.62 11.97 -0.81
C LYS A 2 38.83 12.74 -1.87
N PHE A 3 38.55 14.02 -1.62
CA PHE A 3 38.01 14.93 -2.64
C PHE A 3 39.15 15.30 -3.59
N ILE A 4 39.04 14.88 -4.84
CA ILE A 4 39.96 15.28 -5.91
C ILE A 4 39.62 16.74 -6.23
N GLN A 5 40.46 17.66 -5.78
CA GLN A 5 40.38 19.08 -6.13
C GLN A 5 40.72 19.22 -7.63
N GLN A 6 39.71 19.47 -8.45
CA GLN A 6 39.87 19.96 -9.82
C GLN A 6 39.80 21.50 -9.76
N PRO A 7 40.73 22.26 -10.37
CA PRO A 7 40.95 23.67 -10.02
C PRO A 7 39.94 24.69 -10.56
N ASP A 8 38.98 24.28 -11.39
CA ASP A 8 38.26 25.24 -12.25
C ASP A 8 36.73 25.21 -12.11
N PHE A 9 36.18 24.52 -11.12
CA PHE A 9 34.73 24.45 -10.93
C PHE A 9 34.34 24.83 -9.51
N THR A 10 33.53 25.87 -9.36
CA THR A 10 32.95 26.19 -8.06
C THR A 10 31.98 25.07 -7.64
N PRO A 11 31.89 24.75 -6.34
CA PRO A 11 30.93 23.76 -5.86
C PRO A 11 29.49 24.06 -6.28
N GLN A 12 29.15 25.36 -6.44
CA GLN A 12 27.85 25.80 -6.92
C GLN A 12 27.59 25.41 -8.38
N ASP A 13 28.57 25.56 -9.28
CA ASP A 13 28.43 25.19 -10.69
C ASP A 13 28.23 23.68 -10.86
N GLN A 14 28.89 22.88 -10.01
CA GLN A 14 28.73 21.43 -10.01
C GLN A 14 27.35 21.02 -9.48
N LEU A 15 26.86 21.68 -8.42
CA LEU A 15 25.50 21.50 -7.89
C LEU A 15 24.44 21.89 -8.93
N GLN A 16 24.61 23.03 -9.62
CA GLN A 16 23.68 23.46 -10.66
C GLN A 16 23.67 22.49 -11.84
N ARG A 17 24.82 21.94 -12.26
CA ARG A 17 24.86 20.90 -13.29
C ARG A 17 24.16 19.62 -12.86
N ILE A 18 24.26 19.22 -11.59
CA ILE A 18 23.54 18.04 -11.07
C ILE A 18 22.03 18.32 -11.06
N PHE A 19 21.60 19.48 -10.56
CA PHE A 19 20.19 19.88 -10.56
C PHE A 19 19.60 20.00 -11.98
N THR A 20 20.38 20.50 -12.94
CA THR A 20 19.94 20.68 -14.34
C THR A 20 20.01 19.35 -15.11
N ALA A 21 20.95 18.46 -14.78
CA ALA A 21 21.03 17.12 -15.36
C ALA A 21 19.91 16.20 -14.84
N ASP A 22 19.48 16.34 -13.58
CA ASP A 22 18.30 15.66 -13.05
C ASP A 22 17.01 16.26 -13.65
N ALA A 23 16.90 17.59 -13.76
CA ALA A 23 15.75 18.25 -14.38
C ALA A 23 15.57 17.89 -15.88
N ALA A 24 16.65 17.57 -16.59
CA ALA A 24 16.61 17.15 -17.99
C ALA A 24 16.49 15.62 -18.19
N ARG A 25 16.57 14.82 -17.12
CA ARG A 25 16.50 13.34 -17.17
C ARG A 25 15.30 12.72 -16.47
N GLU A 26 14.49 13.51 -15.78
CA GLU A 26 13.30 13.03 -15.07
C GLU A 26 12.03 13.76 -15.53
N GLU A 27 11.47 13.34 -16.67
CA GLU A 27 10.04 13.54 -16.97
C GLU A 27 9.13 12.61 -16.14
N GLY A 28 9.70 11.81 -15.22
CA GLY A 28 8.96 10.99 -14.25
C GLY A 28 9.25 11.44 -12.83
N SER A 29 8.27 11.36 -11.93
CA SER A 29 8.48 11.65 -10.51
C SER A 29 9.69 10.89 -9.93
N PRO A 30 10.31 11.36 -8.82
CA PRO A 30 11.43 10.66 -8.16
C PRO A 30 11.12 9.19 -7.80
N THR A 31 9.84 8.81 -7.80
CA THR A 31 9.34 7.47 -7.52
C THR A 31 8.91 6.69 -8.77
N HIS A 32 9.03 7.24 -9.98
CA HIS A 32 8.52 6.62 -11.21
C HIS A 32 9.06 5.20 -11.46
N LYS A 33 10.35 4.96 -11.15
CA LYS A 33 10.94 3.61 -11.23
C LYS A 33 10.32 2.64 -10.23
N LEU A 34 10.01 3.10 -9.01
CA LEU A 34 9.31 2.29 -8.01
C LEU A 34 7.86 2.02 -8.44
N ASP A 35 7.21 3.01 -9.02
CA ASP A 35 5.83 2.91 -9.49
C ASP A 35 5.71 1.86 -10.61
N MET A 36 6.69 1.80 -11.52
CA MET A 36 6.78 0.70 -12.51
C MET A 36 6.97 -0.67 -11.86
N LEU A 37 7.84 -0.79 -10.85
CA LEU A 37 8.06 -2.06 -10.16
C LEU A 37 6.80 -2.52 -9.42
N TYR A 38 6.11 -1.62 -8.73
CA TYR A 38 4.85 -1.93 -8.06
C TYR A 38 3.77 -2.34 -9.06
N THR A 39 3.66 -1.63 -10.17
CA THR A 39 2.72 -1.98 -11.26
C THR A 39 3.00 -3.38 -11.78
N GLN A 40 4.27 -3.71 -12.08
CA GLN A 40 4.65 -5.03 -12.56
C GLN A 40 4.34 -6.15 -11.56
N VAL A 41 4.57 -5.91 -10.26
CA VAL A 41 4.18 -6.87 -9.21
C VAL A 41 2.68 -7.08 -9.19
N LEU A 42 1.90 -6.00 -9.27
CA LEU A 42 0.43 -6.05 -9.26
C LEU A 42 -0.14 -6.74 -10.52
N GLU A 43 0.43 -6.49 -11.70
CA GLU A 43 0.05 -7.19 -12.94
C GLU A 43 0.31 -8.69 -12.88
N GLN A 44 1.38 -9.11 -12.22
CA GLN A 44 1.69 -10.54 -12.02
C GLN A 44 0.78 -11.19 -10.97
N THR A 45 0.13 -10.39 -10.12
CA THR A 45 -0.89 -10.90 -9.21
C THR A 45 -2.17 -11.21 -9.97
N HIS A 46 -2.36 -12.49 -10.32
CA HIS A 46 -3.63 -12.93 -10.86
C HIS A 46 -4.73 -12.66 -9.84
N PRO A 47 -5.82 -11.96 -10.18
CA PRO A 47 -6.77 -11.48 -9.19
C PRO A 47 -7.47 -12.65 -8.49
N CYS A 48 -7.47 -12.61 -7.16
CA CYS A 48 -8.71 -12.88 -6.44
C CYS A 48 -9.76 -11.88 -6.91
N ASN A 49 -11.07 -12.19 -6.83
CA ASN A 49 -12.14 -11.25 -7.23
C ASN A 49 -11.76 -9.78 -6.99
N ARG A 50 -11.81 -8.95 -8.04
CA ARG A 50 -11.34 -7.55 -8.06
C ARG A 50 -11.89 -6.72 -6.90
N GLU A 51 -13.15 -6.91 -6.56
CA GLU A 51 -13.80 -6.21 -5.44
C GLU A 51 -13.20 -6.61 -4.10
N THR A 52 -12.88 -7.89 -3.93
CA THR A 52 -12.28 -8.42 -2.70
C THR A 52 -10.87 -7.86 -2.51
N ILE A 53 -10.06 -7.76 -3.58
CA ILE A 53 -8.69 -7.24 -3.44
C ILE A 53 -8.68 -5.74 -3.15
N GLN A 54 -9.56 -4.97 -3.79
CA GLN A 54 -9.76 -3.55 -3.50
C GLN A 54 -10.13 -3.31 -2.03
N MET A 55 -11.07 -4.10 -1.52
CA MET A 55 -11.52 -4.00 -0.13
C MET A 55 -10.41 -4.32 0.87
N ILE A 56 -9.66 -5.41 0.63
CA ILE A 56 -8.54 -5.81 1.49
C ILE A 56 -7.44 -4.74 1.49
N ILE A 57 -6.99 -4.30 0.31
CA ILE A 57 -5.91 -3.32 0.18
C ILE A 57 -6.35 -1.97 0.73
N GLY A 58 -7.55 -1.52 0.39
CA GLY A 58 -8.12 -0.28 0.91
C GLY A 58 -8.18 -0.27 2.43
N SER A 59 -8.59 -1.39 3.04
CA SER A 59 -8.64 -1.54 4.48
C SER A 59 -7.25 -1.49 5.12
N ILE A 60 -6.27 -2.19 4.56
CA ILE A 60 -4.88 -2.17 5.07
C ILE A 60 -4.28 -0.76 4.98
N VAL A 61 -4.50 -0.08 3.85
CA VAL A 61 -4.01 1.29 3.60
C VAL A 61 -4.65 2.29 4.56
N LEU A 62 -5.96 2.17 4.81
CA LEU A 62 -6.68 3.09 5.70
C LEU A 62 -6.43 2.86 7.18
N LEU A 63 -6.46 1.60 7.61
CA LEU A 63 -6.34 1.28 9.03
C LEU A 63 -4.97 1.69 9.55
N GLN A 64 -3.94 1.72 8.69
CA GLN A 64 -2.52 2.02 9.00
C GLN A 64 -1.95 1.23 10.21
N THR A 65 -2.76 0.33 10.75
CA THR A 65 -2.56 -0.46 11.95
C THR A 65 -2.39 -1.90 11.52
N GLN A 66 -1.47 -2.58 12.19
CA GLN A 66 -1.13 -3.95 11.86
C GLN A 66 -2.18 -4.87 12.48
N LEU A 67 -3.27 -5.10 11.75
CA LEU A 67 -4.31 -6.02 12.18
C LEU A 67 -3.95 -7.47 11.83
N PRO A 68 -4.17 -8.43 12.74
CA PRO A 68 -4.08 -9.84 12.42
C PRO A 68 -5.00 -10.20 11.25
N ALA A 69 -4.58 -11.16 10.43
CA ALA A 69 -5.37 -11.59 9.27
C ALA A 69 -6.78 -12.07 9.65
N LEU A 70 -6.94 -12.66 10.84
CA LEU A 70 -8.24 -13.08 11.35
C LEU A 70 -9.15 -11.89 11.68
N ASP A 71 -8.60 -10.84 12.28
CA ASP A 71 -9.35 -9.64 12.66
C ASP A 71 -9.74 -8.84 11.43
N LEU A 72 -8.83 -8.72 10.46
CA LEU A 72 -9.14 -8.13 9.17
C LEU A 72 -10.21 -8.93 8.43
N ALA A 73 -10.19 -10.27 8.49
CA ALA A 73 -11.23 -11.10 7.88
C ALA A 73 -12.60 -10.88 8.53
N ARG A 74 -12.65 -10.78 9.86
CA ARG A 74 -13.87 -10.45 10.60
C ARG A 74 -14.39 -9.05 10.24
N LEU A 75 -13.49 -8.06 10.21
CA LEU A 75 -13.83 -6.69 9.86
C LEU A 75 -14.41 -6.56 8.46
N LEU A 76 -13.96 -7.38 7.50
CA LEU A 76 -14.44 -7.33 6.12
C LEU A 76 -15.53 -8.35 5.81
N ALA A 77 -16.01 -9.09 6.81
CA ALA A 77 -16.94 -10.20 6.64
C ALA A 77 -16.49 -11.21 5.55
N LEU A 78 -15.18 -11.49 5.49
CA LEU A 78 -14.57 -12.41 4.51
C LEU A 78 -14.17 -13.73 5.16
N ASP A 79 -14.20 -14.81 4.36
CA ASP A 79 -13.61 -16.09 4.77
C ASP A 79 -12.09 -15.91 5.02
N PRO A 80 -11.56 -16.28 6.20
CA PRO A 80 -10.14 -16.09 6.53
C PRO A 80 -9.18 -16.81 5.58
N LYS A 81 -9.57 -17.96 5.01
CA LYS A 81 -8.75 -18.70 4.03
C LYS A 81 -8.73 -17.95 2.69
N LYS A 82 -9.87 -17.41 2.27
CA LYS A 82 -9.97 -16.56 1.07
C LYS A 82 -9.10 -15.32 1.22
N LEU A 83 -9.21 -14.61 2.36
CA LEU A 83 -8.39 -13.44 2.65
C LEU A 83 -6.89 -13.78 2.64
N ARG A 84 -6.45 -14.84 3.34
CA ARG A 84 -5.05 -15.26 3.33
C ARG A 84 -4.55 -15.61 1.93
N LYS A 85 -5.35 -16.34 1.14
CA LYS A 85 -4.98 -16.69 -0.24
C LYS A 85 -4.78 -15.46 -1.13
N CYS A 86 -5.54 -14.39 -0.90
CA CYS A 86 -5.37 -13.14 -1.64
C CYS A 86 -4.13 -12.36 -1.16
N LEU A 87 -3.90 -12.29 0.14
CA LEU A 87 -2.71 -11.63 0.69
C LEU A 87 -1.41 -12.32 0.30
N LEU A 88 -1.38 -13.66 0.23
CA LEU A 88 -0.21 -14.43 -0.22
C LEU A 88 0.17 -14.14 -1.68
N ARG A 89 -0.79 -13.69 -2.51
CA ARG A 89 -0.47 -13.25 -3.88
C ARG A 89 0.30 -11.94 -3.90
N LEU A 90 0.13 -11.13 -2.86
CA LEU A 90 0.80 -9.85 -2.66
C LEU A 90 2.05 -9.99 -1.78
N HIS A 91 2.59 -11.21 -1.57
CA HIS A 91 3.70 -11.46 -0.65
C HIS A 91 5.00 -10.71 -1.01
N SER A 92 5.14 -10.21 -2.24
CA SER A 92 6.29 -9.39 -2.65
C SER A 92 6.24 -7.97 -2.07
N VAL A 93 5.06 -7.50 -1.66
CA VAL A 93 4.80 -6.12 -1.18
C VAL A 93 4.13 -6.09 0.19
N ILE A 94 3.59 -7.23 0.65
CA ILE A 94 2.94 -7.43 1.94
C ILE A 94 3.60 -8.60 2.68
N LEU A 95 3.97 -8.37 3.93
CA LEU A 95 4.32 -9.41 4.88
C LEU A 95 3.04 -9.92 5.56
N VAL A 96 2.75 -11.20 5.34
CA VAL A 96 1.65 -11.93 6.01
C VAL A 96 2.26 -12.88 7.04
N PRO A 97 2.09 -12.64 8.34
CA PRO A 97 2.55 -13.56 9.35
C PRO A 97 1.79 -14.90 9.31
N ASP A 98 2.48 -16.00 9.62
CA ASP A 98 1.84 -17.31 9.78
C ASP A 98 1.02 -17.38 11.08
N ASP A 99 1.47 -16.68 12.12
CA ASP A 99 0.76 -16.58 13.40
C ASP A 99 -0.51 -15.75 13.27
N ASN A 100 -1.61 -16.20 13.88
CA ASN A 100 -2.89 -15.46 13.91
C ASN A 100 -2.90 -14.25 14.85
N ILE A 101 -1.76 -13.96 15.49
CA ILE A 101 -1.62 -12.89 16.50
C ILE A 101 -0.88 -11.69 15.92
N LYS A 102 0.02 -11.93 14.95
CA LYS A 102 0.83 -10.87 14.36
C LYS A 102 0.05 -10.18 13.25
N GLY A 103 0.15 -8.86 13.21
CA GLY A 103 -0.53 -8.05 12.22
C GLY A 103 0.12 -8.09 10.83
N ILE A 104 -0.71 -7.93 9.81
CA ILE A 104 -0.28 -7.78 8.41
C ILE A 104 0.52 -6.48 8.26
N ARG A 105 1.61 -6.52 7.50
CA ARG A 105 2.51 -5.37 7.30
C ARG A 105 2.79 -5.14 5.82
N LEU A 106 2.79 -3.87 5.40
CA LEU A 106 3.37 -3.48 4.11
C LEU A 106 4.88 -3.36 4.28
N PHE A 107 5.66 -3.81 3.29
CA PHE A 107 7.13 -3.71 3.40
C PHE A 107 7.63 -2.27 3.34
N HIS A 108 6.95 -1.39 2.59
CA HIS A 108 7.42 -0.02 2.40
C HIS A 108 6.26 1.00 2.40
N PRO A 109 6.37 2.12 3.12
CA PRO A 109 5.38 3.20 3.10
C PRO A 109 5.11 3.77 1.70
N SER A 110 6.10 3.77 0.81
CA SER A 110 5.89 4.24 -0.57
C SER A 110 4.89 3.40 -1.36
N PHE A 111 4.70 2.13 -1.01
CA PHE A 111 3.68 1.29 -1.64
C PHE A 111 2.27 1.73 -1.23
N CYS A 112 2.08 2.08 0.04
CA CYS A 112 0.84 2.71 0.51
C CYS A 112 0.57 4.02 -0.25
N ASN A 113 1.57 4.89 -0.34
CA ASN A 113 1.46 6.16 -1.08
C ASN A 113 1.20 5.98 -2.58
N PHE A 114 1.68 4.89 -3.17
CA PHE A 114 1.41 4.53 -4.56
C PHE A 114 -0.07 4.14 -4.74
N LEU A 115 -0.59 3.26 -3.88
CA LEU A 115 -1.99 2.79 -3.94
C LEU A 115 -3.01 3.89 -3.64
N SER A 116 -2.68 4.85 -2.77
CA SER A 116 -3.56 5.98 -2.44
C SER A 116 -3.55 7.11 -3.47
N SER A 117 -2.66 7.06 -4.47
CA SER A 117 -2.48 8.12 -5.45
C SER A 117 -3.08 7.72 -6.80
N PRO A 118 -4.22 8.29 -7.22
CA PRO A 118 -4.85 7.95 -8.50
C PRO A 118 -4.01 8.40 -9.72
N THR A 119 -3.04 9.28 -9.52
CA THR A 119 -2.10 9.71 -10.56
C THR A 119 -0.88 8.79 -10.70
N ARG A 120 -0.64 7.89 -9.72
CA ARG A 120 0.49 6.95 -9.72
C ARG A 120 0.04 5.52 -9.97
N CYS A 121 -1.03 5.08 -9.30
CA CYS A 121 -1.64 3.77 -9.54
C CYS A 121 -2.72 3.88 -10.62
N LEU A 122 -2.36 3.54 -11.86
CA LEU A 122 -3.28 3.54 -13.00
C LEU A 122 -4.20 2.31 -13.03
N MET A 123 -3.87 1.27 -12.24
CA MET A 123 -4.67 0.06 -12.11
C MET A 123 -5.84 0.32 -11.16
N SER A 124 -7.01 0.63 -11.72
CA SER A 124 -8.23 0.96 -10.97
C SER A 124 -8.64 -0.08 -9.91
N GLU A 125 -8.29 -1.35 -10.13
CA GLU A 125 -8.45 -2.49 -9.20
C GLU A 125 -7.57 -2.41 -7.94
N PHE A 126 -6.56 -1.57 -7.93
CA PHE A 126 -5.62 -1.42 -6.82
C PHE A 126 -5.62 0.01 -6.25
N THR A 127 -6.19 0.97 -6.98
CA THR A 127 -6.34 2.35 -6.52
C THR A 127 -7.30 2.45 -5.34
N VAL A 128 -6.80 2.93 -4.21
CA VAL A 128 -7.55 3.08 -2.97
C VAL A 128 -8.22 4.45 -2.93
N HIS A 129 -9.55 4.44 -2.95
CA HIS A 129 -10.35 5.64 -2.76
C HIS A 129 -10.60 5.83 -1.26
N VAL A 130 -9.76 6.65 -0.63
CA VAL A 130 -9.73 6.88 0.83
C VAL A 130 -11.14 7.14 1.40
N LYS A 131 -11.93 8.01 0.76
CA LYS A 131 -13.29 8.36 1.22
C LYS A 131 -14.26 7.19 1.21
N GLU A 132 -14.26 6.40 0.14
CA GLU A 132 -15.18 5.26 -0.01
C GLU A 132 -14.83 4.14 0.98
N GLN A 133 -13.54 3.89 1.13
CA GLN A 133 -13.02 2.88 2.04
C GLN A 133 -13.26 3.28 3.51
N HIS A 134 -13.19 4.57 3.85
CA HIS A 134 -13.52 5.05 5.20
C HIS A 134 -14.98 4.77 5.53
N SER A 135 -15.90 5.11 4.63
CA SER A 135 -17.33 4.86 4.83
C SER A 135 -17.66 3.36 4.94
N LEU A 136 -16.97 2.51 4.17
CA LEU A 136 -17.13 1.06 4.24
C LEU A 136 -16.66 0.50 5.59
N LEU A 137 -15.49 0.94 6.07
CA LEU A 137 -14.94 0.52 7.36
C LEU A 137 -15.79 1.01 8.53
N GLU A 138 -16.26 2.26 8.48
CA GLU A 138 -17.15 2.82 9.52
C GLU A 138 -18.44 1.99 9.65
N LYS A 139 -19.05 1.59 8.53
CA LYS A 139 -20.21 0.70 8.54
C LYS A 139 -19.91 -0.65 9.18
N HIS A 140 -18.83 -1.31 8.75
CA HIS A 140 -18.48 -2.62 9.31
C HIS A 140 -18.13 -2.54 10.80
N TYR A 141 -17.49 -1.47 11.23
CA TYR A 141 -17.18 -1.25 12.64
C TYR A 141 -18.44 -1.05 13.48
N LEU A 142 -19.39 -0.24 12.98
CA LEU A 142 -20.69 -0.05 13.62
C LEU A 142 -21.49 -1.36 13.68
N ASP A 143 -21.52 -2.14 12.59
CA ASP A 143 -22.21 -3.43 12.54
C ASP A 143 -21.65 -4.41 13.58
N ILE A 144 -20.32 -4.48 13.69
CA ILE A 144 -19.65 -5.30 14.72
C ILE A 144 -20.01 -4.80 16.12
N MET A 145 -19.94 -3.49 16.36
CA MET A 145 -20.28 -2.91 17.67
C MET A 145 -21.71 -3.25 18.08
N ILE A 146 -22.68 -3.09 17.18
CA ILE A 146 -24.09 -3.41 17.44
C ILE A 146 -24.24 -4.89 17.76
N GLN A 147 -23.65 -5.79 16.95
CA GLN A 147 -23.71 -7.23 17.20
C GLN A 147 -23.09 -7.62 18.55
N THR A 148 -21.98 -7.01 18.95
CA THR A 148 -21.37 -7.27 20.25
C THR A 148 -22.18 -6.72 21.42
N LEU A 149 -22.77 -5.52 21.26
CA LEU A 149 -23.61 -4.91 22.29
C LEU A 149 -24.91 -5.71 22.51
N GLU A 150 -25.51 -6.26 21.45
CA GLU A 150 -26.68 -7.13 21.57
C GLU A 150 -26.36 -8.47 22.24
N GLN A 151 -25.14 -8.99 22.07
CA GLN A 151 -24.70 -10.24 22.72
C GLN A 151 -24.38 -10.06 24.21
N ASP A 152 -23.84 -8.90 24.63
CA ASP A 152 -23.48 -8.63 26.03
C ASP A 152 -24.70 -8.23 26.91
N MET A 153 -25.85 -7.96 26.29
CA MET A 153 -27.10 -7.61 26.99
C MET A 153 -28.00 -8.81 27.35
N CYS A 154 -27.53 -10.05 27.15
CA CYS A 154 -28.27 -11.28 27.46
C CYS A 154 -27.72 -12.03 28.69
#